data_AF-A0A7V8ZE77-F1
#
_entry.id   AF-A0A7V8ZE77-F1
#
_cell.length_a   1.000
_cell.length_b   1.000
_cell.length_c   1.000
_cell.angle_alpha   90.00
_cell.angle_beta   90.00
_cell.angle_gamma   90.00
#
_symmetry.space_group_name_H-M   'P 1'
#
loop_
_entity.id
_entity.type
_entity.pdbx_description
1 polymer ?
#
loop_
_entity_poly.entity_id
_entity_poly.type
_entity_poly.pdbx_seq_one_letter_code
_entity_poly.pdbx_strand_id
1 'polypeptide(L)'
;FDLHVVLTGGEEAGAQGMRAWLRRHRKELDRETTVVVNVDEVGAGTVRWTSGEGALAARRSHRQLVELCEQIAEDDGADGRFAARPIKSRANSDAHPARGRRFPAVSIRCVGPLGHAPDHHQPTDTPARLDEHSLERAAGFCAELIERVDGQIGPELAPAQASSGERPAAARAWSRLSKWR
;
A
#
# COMPACT_ATOMS: atom_id res chain seq x y z
N PHE A 1 -3.74 -18.04 -9.99
CA PHE A 1 -3.75 -16.59 -10.32
C PHE A 1 -2.54 -16.24 -11.19
N ASP A 2 -2.54 -15.06 -11.82
CA ASP A 2 -1.38 -14.49 -12.50
C ASP A 2 -0.59 -13.60 -11.52
N LEU A 3 0.74 -13.62 -11.56
CA LEU A 3 1.61 -12.87 -10.66
C LEU A 3 2.57 -12.00 -11.47
N HIS A 4 2.50 -10.69 -11.27
CA HIS A 4 3.40 -9.73 -11.89
C HIS A 4 4.39 -9.20 -10.85
N VAL A 5 5.69 -9.45 -11.05
CA VAL A 5 6.74 -8.81 -10.26
C VAL A 5 7.20 -7.56 -11.00
N VAL A 6 7.00 -6.39 -10.39
CA VAL A 6 7.29 -5.10 -11.00
C VAL A 6 8.36 -4.38 -10.20
N LEU A 7 9.56 -4.27 -10.77
CA LEU A 7 10.63 -3.42 -10.24
C LEU A 7 10.51 -2.03 -10.85
N THR A 8 9.93 -1.10 -10.08
CA THR A 8 9.60 0.24 -10.54
C THR A 8 10.83 1.16 -10.53
N GLY A 9 10.98 1.96 -11.58
CA GLY A 9 11.96 3.05 -11.61
C GLY A 9 11.34 4.38 -11.18
N GLY A 10 12.09 5.23 -10.47
CA GLY A 10 11.64 6.58 -10.13
C GLY A 10 10.49 6.61 -9.12
N GLU A 11 10.52 5.70 -8.13
CA GLU A 11 9.69 5.76 -6.92
C GLU A 11 9.89 7.13 -6.23
N GLU A 12 11.14 7.48 -5.93
CA GLU A 12 11.52 8.75 -5.29
C GLU A 12 11.14 10.00 -6.10
N ALA A 13 10.88 9.85 -7.40
CA ALA A 13 10.37 10.91 -8.28
C ALA A 13 8.83 11.02 -8.25
N GLY A 14 8.19 10.58 -7.17
CA GLY A 14 6.74 10.60 -6.99
C GLY A 14 6.03 9.42 -7.68
N ALA A 15 6.63 8.24 -7.59
CA ALA A 15 6.16 6.97 -8.12
C ALA A 15 5.94 6.97 -9.64
N GLN A 16 6.89 7.56 -10.40
CA GLN A 16 6.73 7.69 -11.87
C GLN A 16 6.71 6.34 -12.56
N GLY A 17 7.49 5.36 -12.09
CA GLY A 17 7.54 4.01 -12.61
C GLY A 17 6.17 3.33 -12.53
N MET A 18 5.60 3.23 -11.33
CA MET A 18 4.26 2.68 -11.15
C MET A 18 3.21 3.47 -11.92
N ARG A 19 3.29 4.81 -11.92
CA ARG A 19 2.38 5.64 -12.73
C ARG A 19 2.45 5.30 -14.21
N ALA A 20 3.65 5.07 -14.77
CA ALA A 20 3.85 4.71 -16.16
C ALA A 20 3.36 3.28 -16.45
N TRP A 21 3.71 2.33 -15.59
CA TRP A 21 3.29 0.93 -15.71
C TRP A 21 1.76 0.80 -15.72
N LEU A 22 1.07 1.39 -14.74
CA LEU A 22 -0.39 1.39 -14.68
C LEU A 22 -1.05 2.12 -15.87
N ARG A 23 -0.38 3.12 -16.49
CA ARG A 23 -0.91 3.75 -17.72
C ARG A 23 -0.80 2.81 -18.92
N ARG A 24 0.33 2.12 -19.03
CA ARG A 24 0.63 1.21 -20.14
C ARG A 24 -0.32 0.01 -20.13
N HIS A 25 -0.52 -0.61 -18.97
CA HIS A 25 -1.30 -1.84 -18.81
C HIS A 25 -2.77 -1.59 -18.44
N ARG A 26 -3.26 -0.34 -18.53
CA ARG A 26 -4.63 0.05 -18.12
C ARG A 26 -5.78 -0.71 -18.80
N LYS A 27 -5.51 -1.33 -19.96
CA LYS A 27 -6.49 -2.11 -20.72
C LYS A 27 -6.43 -3.61 -20.39
N GLU A 28 -5.33 -4.04 -19.79
CA GLU A 28 -5.04 -5.44 -19.46
C GLU A 28 -5.39 -5.72 -17.99
N LEU A 29 -5.22 -4.71 -17.11
CA LEU A 29 -5.48 -4.84 -15.68
C LEU A 29 -6.93 -4.44 -15.35
N ASP A 30 -7.67 -5.38 -14.77
CA ASP A 30 -8.98 -5.14 -14.20
C ASP A 30 -8.87 -4.80 -12.70
N ARG A 31 -9.55 -3.76 -12.27
CA ARG A 31 -9.46 -3.21 -10.90
C ARG A 31 -10.15 -4.07 -9.87
N GLU A 32 -11.12 -4.87 -10.30
CA GLU A 32 -11.87 -5.78 -9.43
C GLU A 32 -11.16 -7.12 -9.25
N THR A 33 -10.06 -7.37 -9.98
CA THR A 33 -9.32 -8.64 -9.91
C THR A 33 -7.80 -8.46 -9.82
N THR A 34 -7.30 -7.22 -9.86
CA THR A 34 -5.87 -6.91 -9.72
C THR A 34 -5.60 -6.25 -8.37
N VAL A 35 -4.76 -6.90 -7.56
CA VAL A 35 -4.25 -6.37 -6.28
C VAL A 35 -2.81 -5.90 -6.45
N VAL A 36 -2.45 -4.80 -5.80
CA VAL A 36 -1.08 -4.29 -5.73
C VAL A 36 -0.56 -4.39 -4.29
N VAL A 37 0.39 -5.29 -4.06
CA VAL A 37 1.16 -5.34 -2.82
C VAL A 37 2.49 -4.66 -3.08
N ASN A 38 2.70 -3.48 -2.50
CA ASN A 38 3.98 -2.78 -2.56
C ASN A 38 4.89 -3.27 -1.43
N VAL A 39 6.17 -3.51 -1.73
CA VAL A 39 7.18 -3.92 -0.75
C VAL A 39 8.30 -2.89 -0.79
N ASP A 40 8.53 -2.20 0.31
CA ASP A 40 9.45 -1.06 0.36
C ASP A 40 10.10 -0.96 1.75
N GLU A 41 11.34 -0.48 1.83
CA GLU A 41 12.05 -0.27 3.11
C GLU A 41 11.96 -1.49 4.08
N VAL A 42 12.28 -2.71 3.63
CA VAL A 42 12.13 -3.94 4.45
C VAL A 42 13.40 -4.37 5.20
N GLY A 43 14.48 -3.57 5.10
CA GLY A 43 15.81 -3.96 5.56
C GLY A 43 16.04 -3.94 7.08
N ALA A 44 15.13 -3.39 7.89
CA ALA A 44 15.32 -3.31 9.34
C ALA A 44 14.00 -3.20 10.12
N GLY A 45 13.96 -3.76 11.34
CA GLY A 45 12.80 -3.69 12.23
C GLY A 45 11.75 -4.78 11.98
N THR A 46 10.48 -4.45 12.26
CA THR A 46 9.35 -5.39 12.16
C THR A 46 8.29 -4.90 11.19
N VAL A 47 7.44 -5.81 10.73
CA VAL A 47 6.50 -5.55 9.64
C VAL A 47 5.52 -4.43 9.99
N ARG A 48 5.31 -3.50 9.07
CA ARG A 48 4.20 -2.55 9.07
C ARG A 48 3.50 -2.55 7.74
N TRP A 49 2.18 -2.69 7.77
CA TRP A 49 1.35 -2.39 6.61
C TRP A 49 0.82 -0.95 6.72
N THR A 50 0.73 -0.26 5.58
CA THR A 50 0.13 1.07 5.56
C THR A 50 -1.39 0.96 5.65
N SER A 51 -1.99 1.56 6.68
CA SER A 51 -3.44 1.82 6.74
C SER A 51 -3.84 2.98 5.81
N GLY A 52 -2.87 3.82 5.47
CA GLY A 52 -2.95 4.84 4.44
C GLY A 52 -1.62 5.58 4.29
N GLU A 53 -1.44 6.20 3.12
CA GLU A 53 -0.18 6.86 2.75
C GLU A 53 -0.40 8.09 1.86
N GLY A 54 0.48 9.08 2.01
CA GLY A 54 0.55 10.24 1.12
C GLY A 54 1.06 11.51 1.80
N ALA A 55 1.93 12.24 1.10
CA ALA A 55 2.58 13.45 1.63
C ALA A 55 1.64 14.66 1.79
N LEU A 56 0.76 14.90 0.81
CA LEU A 56 -0.19 16.03 0.80
C LEU A 56 -1.62 15.59 1.12
N ALA A 57 -2.04 14.44 0.60
CA ALA A 57 -3.37 13.89 0.83
C ALA A 57 -3.24 12.38 1.03
N ALA A 58 -3.33 11.94 2.28
CA ALA A 58 -3.26 10.53 2.62
C ALA A 58 -4.42 9.77 1.98
N ARG A 59 -4.09 8.75 1.18
CA ARG A 59 -5.06 7.80 0.64
C ARG A 59 -5.09 6.58 1.54
N ARG A 60 -6.30 6.15 1.90
CA ARG A 60 -6.48 4.89 2.63
C ARG A 60 -6.08 3.72 1.76
N SER A 61 -5.38 2.76 2.35
CA SER A 61 -5.15 1.45 1.75
C SER A 61 -6.47 0.72 1.58
N HIS A 62 -6.46 -0.33 0.75
CA HIS A 62 -7.70 -1.07 0.51
C HIS A 62 -8.19 -1.75 1.79
N ARG A 63 -9.49 -1.61 2.08
CA ARG A 63 -10.07 -2.07 3.35
C ARG A 63 -9.87 -3.58 3.56
N GLN A 64 -10.23 -4.39 2.58
CA GLN A 64 -10.06 -5.86 2.70
C GLN A 64 -8.59 -6.26 2.83
N LEU A 65 -7.65 -5.55 2.20
CA LEU A 65 -6.22 -5.87 2.37
C LEU A 65 -5.72 -5.51 3.76
N VAL A 66 -6.24 -4.43 4.36
CA VAL A 66 -5.96 -4.07 5.75
C VAL A 66 -6.54 -5.11 6.69
N GLU A 67 -7.78 -5.55 6.47
CA GLU A 67 -8.43 -6.61 7.27
C GLU A 67 -7.63 -7.93 7.19
N LEU A 68 -7.12 -8.31 6.00
CA LEU A 68 -6.24 -9.46 5.88
C LEU A 68 -4.91 -9.29 6.65
N CYS A 69 -4.31 -8.09 6.59
CA CYS A 69 -3.09 -7.81 7.35
C CYS A 69 -3.32 -7.88 8.86
N GLU A 70 -4.48 -7.39 9.32
CA GLU A 70 -4.91 -7.49 10.72
C GLU A 70 -5.07 -8.94 11.15
N GLN A 71 -5.74 -9.77 10.35
CA GLN A 71 -5.89 -11.21 10.62
C GLN A 71 -4.54 -11.93 10.67
N ILE A 72 -3.62 -11.64 9.75
CA ILE A 72 -2.25 -12.23 9.80
C ILE A 72 -1.56 -11.83 11.10
N ALA A 73 -1.67 -10.57 11.51
CA ALA A 73 -1.06 -10.11 12.75
C ALA A 73 -1.71 -10.70 14.00
N GLU A 74 -3.01 -10.99 13.97
CA GLU A 74 -3.74 -11.68 15.05
C GLU A 74 -3.34 -13.16 15.13
N ASP A 75 -3.25 -13.84 13.97
CA ASP A 75 -2.85 -15.24 13.87
C ASP A 75 -1.37 -15.46 14.23
N ASP A 76 -0.52 -14.45 14.04
CA ASP A 76 0.88 -14.41 14.53
C ASP A 76 0.95 -14.55 16.07
N GLY A 77 -0.11 -14.13 16.77
CA GLY A 77 -0.34 -14.41 18.18
C GLY A 77 0.83 -14.05 19.10
N ALA A 78 1.12 -14.96 20.04
CA ALA A 78 2.20 -14.81 21.00
C ALA A 78 3.59 -15.13 20.43
N ASP A 79 3.64 -15.83 19.29
CA ASP A 79 4.89 -16.24 18.65
C ASP A 79 5.59 -15.05 17.99
N GLY A 80 4.82 -14.04 17.56
CA GLY A 80 5.34 -12.75 17.11
C GLY A 80 6.34 -12.86 15.97
N ARG A 81 6.14 -13.84 15.07
CA ARG A 81 7.00 -14.14 13.92
C ARG A 81 7.24 -12.88 13.10
N PHE A 82 6.19 -12.10 12.83
CA PHE A 82 6.27 -10.86 12.05
C PHE A 82 6.27 -9.62 12.94
N ALA A 83 5.63 -9.72 14.12
CA ALA A 83 5.34 -8.60 15.01
C ALA A 83 4.70 -7.42 14.26
N ALA A 84 3.78 -7.77 13.36
CA ALA A 84 3.22 -6.87 12.37
C ALA A 84 2.23 -5.89 13.00
N ARG A 85 2.26 -4.61 12.58
CA ARG A 85 1.34 -3.56 13.08
C ARG A 85 0.97 -2.56 11.99
N PRO A 86 -0.19 -1.88 12.06
CA PRO A 86 -0.53 -0.85 11.10
C PRO A 86 0.34 0.40 11.29
N ILE A 87 0.59 1.12 10.20
CA ILE A 87 1.18 2.47 10.21
C ILE A 87 0.39 3.43 9.32
N LYS A 88 0.42 4.74 9.64
CA LYS A 88 0.01 5.79 8.71
C LYS A 88 1.26 6.45 8.17
N SER A 89 1.54 6.26 6.89
CA SER A 89 2.72 6.85 6.25
C SER A 89 2.43 8.25 5.74
N ARG A 90 3.40 9.16 5.91
CA ARG A 90 3.40 10.47 5.26
C ARG A 90 4.25 10.49 4.00
N ALA A 91 4.93 9.40 3.67
CA ALA A 91 5.59 9.23 2.38
C ALA A 91 4.57 8.71 1.36
N ASN A 92 4.89 8.88 0.08
CA ASN A 92 4.23 8.13 -0.98
C ASN A 92 5.03 6.84 -1.18
N SER A 93 4.36 5.78 -1.58
CA SER A 93 5.01 4.63 -2.21
C SER A 93 4.34 4.37 -3.56
N ASP A 94 4.69 3.27 -4.23
CA ASP A 94 3.99 2.83 -5.44
C ASP A 94 2.54 2.37 -5.21
N ALA A 95 2.14 2.04 -3.97
CA ALA A 95 0.71 1.79 -3.69
C ALA A 95 -0.13 3.07 -3.82
N HIS A 96 0.44 4.25 -3.57
CA HIS A 96 -0.27 5.52 -3.63
C HIS A 96 -0.88 5.82 -5.01
N PRO A 97 -0.14 5.79 -6.15
CA PRO A 97 -0.74 5.96 -7.47
C PRO A 97 -1.70 4.83 -7.84
N ALA A 98 -1.50 3.59 -7.36
CA ALA A 98 -2.44 2.49 -7.56
C ALA A 98 -3.79 2.77 -6.88
N ARG A 99 -3.78 3.17 -5.61
CA ARG A 99 -4.98 3.65 -4.89
C ARG A 99 -5.60 4.87 -5.56
N GLY A 100 -4.78 5.78 -6.09
CA GLY A 100 -5.22 6.92 -6.89
C GLY A 100 -6.03 6.51 -8.13
N ARG A 101 -5.75 5.32 -8.68
CA ARG A 101 -6.48 4.69 -9.79
C ARG A 101 -7.49 3.64 -9.34
N ARG A 102 -7.80 3.58 -8.04
CA ARG A 102 -8.78 2.70 -7.39
C ARG A 102 -8.42 1.21 -7.32
N PHE A 103 -7.25 0.79 -7.79
CA PHE A 103 -6.77 -0.58 -7.60
C PHE A 103 -6.63 -0.90 -6.11
N PRO A 104 -7.15 -2.04 -5.61
CA PRO A 104 -6.82 -2.55 -4.29
C PRO A 104 -5.31 -2.55 -4.08
N ALA A 105 -4.83 -1.83 -3.07
CA ALA A 105 -3.40 -1.74 -2.81
C ALA A 105 -3.08 -1.52 -1.33
N VAL A 106 -1.92 -2.01 -0.92
CA VAL A 106 -1.32 -1.85 0.42
C VAL A 106 0.20 -1.86 0.28
N SER A 107 0.89 -1.16 1.18
CA SER A 107 2.37 -1.20 1.25
C SER A 107 2.81 -1.92 2.50
N ILE A 108 3.76 -2.83 2.34
CA ILE A 108 4.43 -3.57 3.39
C ILE A 108 5.86 -3.05 3.50
N ARG A 109 6.27 -2.75 4.72
CA ARG A 109 7.58 -2.20 5.06
C ARG A 109 8.05 -2.75 6.40
N CYS A 110 9.34 -2.64 6.71
CA CYS A 110 9.84 -2.93 8.05
C CYS A 110 10.39 -1.65 8.67
N VAL A 111 9.96 -1.36 9.89
CA VAL A 111 10.46 -0.18 10.61
C VAL A 111 10.62 -0.46 12.09
N GLY A 112 11.56 0.27 12.69
CA GLY A 112 11.75 0.28 14.14
C GLY A 112 10.61 0.99 14.89
N PRO A 113 10.74 1.12 16.22
CA PRO A 113 9.74 1.76 17.09
C PRO A 113 9.43 3.21 16.70
N LEU A 114 10.38 3.91 16.08
CA LEU A 114 10.23 5.30 15.63
C LEU A 114 9.43 5.44 14.32
N GLY A 115 8.99 4.33 13.71
CA GLY A 115 8.08 4.36 12.57
C GLY A 115 8.69 4.79 11.22
N HIS A 116 10.02 4.84 11.12
CA HIS A 116 10.75 5.11 9.87
C HIS A 116 11.86 4.07 9.69
N ALA A 117 12.29 3.84 8.45
CA ALA A 117 13.44 2.97 8.21
C ALA A 117 14.72 3.69 8.66
N PRO A 118 15.60 3.00 9.41
CA PRO A 118 16.93 3.51 9.73
C PRO A 118 17.69 3.87 8.45
N ASP A 119 18.52 4.91 8.51
CA ASP A 119 19.41 5.33 7.42
C ASP A 119 18.75 5.73 6.08
N HIS A 120 17.42 5.70 5.97
CA HIS A 120 16.71 6.09 4.75
C HIS A 120 17.13 7.49 4.28
N HIS A 121 17.44 7.60 2.97
CA HIS A 121 18.00 8.80 2.32
C HIS A 121 19.36 9.25 2.85
N GLN A 122 20.10 8.39 3.55
CA GLN A 122 21.45 8.68 4.02
C GLN A 122 22.49 7.85 3.24
N PRO A 123 23.74 8.34 3.11
CA PRO A 123 24.83 7.55 2.53
C PRO A 123 25.14 6.25 3.28
N THR A 124 24.63 6.12 4.51
CA THR A 124 24.77 4.93 5.35
C THR A 124 23.78 3.83 5.00
N ASP A 125 22.77 4.10 4.16
CA ASP A 125 21.86 3.09 3.60
C ASP A 125 22.65 2.17 2.66
N THR A 126 23.14 1.07 3.23
CA THR A 126 24.08 0.17 2.58
C THR A 126 23.70 -1.28 2.89
N PRO A 127 24.00 -2.24 2.00
CA PRO A 127 23.68 -3.64 2.23
C PRO A 127 24.22 -4.21 3.55
N ALA A 128 25.34 -3.68 4.05
CA ALA A 128 25.93 -4.08 5.33
C ALA A 128 25.08 -3.75 6.56
N ARG A 129 24.03 -2.93 6.40
CA ARG A 129 23.09 -2.54 7.47
C ARG A 129 21.77 -3.31 7.45
N LEU A 130 21.60 -4.24 6.52
CA LEU A 130 20.40 -5.07 6.45
C LEU A 130 20.34 -6.05 7.64
N ASP A 131 19.17 -6.16 8.24
CA ASP A 131 18.79 -7.22 9.17
C ASP A 131 18.12 -8.34 8.37
N GLU A 132 18.79 -9.49 8.25
CA GLU A 132 18.26 -10.66 7.53
C GLU A 132 16.91 -11.10 8.10
N HIS A 133 16.71 -10.98 9.42
CA HIS A 133 15.43 -11.33 10.03
C HIS A 133 14.32 -10.38 9.61
N SER A 134 14.60 -9.11 9.34
CA SER A 134 13.59 -8.20 8.78
C SER A 134 13.18 -8.60 7.36
N LEU A 135 14.14 -9.07 6.55
CA LEU A 135 13.86 -9.58 5.21
C LEU A 135 13.01 -10.86 5.28
N GLU A 136 13.36 -11.80 6.16
CA GLU A 136 12.59 -13.04 6.40
C GLU A 136 11.16 -12.73 6.86
N ARG A 137 11.00 -11.78 7.80
CA ARG A 137 9.69 -11.33 8.29
C ARG A 137 8.85 -10.74 7.16
N ALA A 138 9.43 -9.84 6.36
CA ALA A 138 8.72 -9.19 5.26
C ALA A 138 8.32 -10.20 4.19
N ALA A 139 9.23 -11.09 3.80
CA ALA A 139 8.97 -12.13 2.81
C ALA A 139 7.86 -13.08 3.29
N GLY A 140 7.94 -13.55 4.54
CA GLY A 140 6.93 -14.43 5.12
C GLY A 140 5.55 -13.76 5.22
N PHE A 141 5.49 -12.51 5.69
CA PHE A 141 4.23 -11.78 5.78
C PHE A 141 3.61 -11.52 4.39
N CYS A 142 4.42 -11.16 3.40
CA CYS A 142 3.95 -10.97 2.03
C CYS A 142 3.45 -12.27 1.41
N ALA A 143 4.15 -13.38 1.61
CA ALA A 143 3.72 -14.69 1.14
C ALA A 143 2.35 -15.06 1.73
N GLU A 144 2.18 -14.90 3.04
CA GLU A 144 0.92 -15.19 3.72
C GLU A 144 -0.22 -14.26 3.25
N LEU A 145 0.06 -12.98 3.05
CA LEU A 145 -0.91 -12.04 2.48
C LEU A 145 -1.31 -12.44 1.06
N ILE A 146 -0.37 -12.84 0.21
CA ILE A 146 -0.66 -13.28 -1.16
C ILE A 146 -1.51 -14.56 -1.14
N GLU A 147 -1.19 -15.53 -0.29
CA GLU A 147 -1.98 -16.76 -0.12
C GLU A 147 -3.41 -16.46 0.34
N ARG A 148 -3.60 -15.54 1.30
CA ARG A 148 -4.94 -15.12 1.75
C ARG A 148 -5.69 -14.34 0.66
N VAL A 149 -5.00 -13.51 -0.12
CA VAL A 149 -5.61 -12.84 -1.28
C VAL A 149 -6.10 -13.87 -2.30
N ASP A 150 -5.29 -14.87 -2.64
CA ASP A 150 -5.70 -15.91 -3.59
C ASP A 150 -6.85 -16.77 -3.04
N GLY A 151 -6.80 -17.14 -1.76
CA GLY A 151 -7.77 -18.03 -1.12
C GLY A 151 -9.08 -17.39 -0.66
N GLN A 152 -9.06 -16.12 -0.23
CA GLN A 152 -10.22 -15.45 0.39
C GLN A 152 -10.82 -14.34 -0.46
N ILE A 153 -10.01 -13.69 -1.30
CA ILE A 153 -10.49 -12.51 -2.04
C ILE A 153 -11.05 -12.92 -3.42
N GLY A 154 -10.46 -13.88 -4.13
CA GLY A 154 -11.00 -14.38 -5.41
C GLY A 154 -11.51 -13.26 -6.35
N PRO A 155 -12.55 -13.50 -7.18
CA PRO A 155 -13.18 -12.45 -7.98
C PRO A 155 -14.06 -11.45 -7.17
N GLU A 156 -14.02 -11.49 -5.84
CA GLU A 156 -14.88 -10.73 -4.92
C GLU A 156 -14.10 -9.63 -4.17
N LEU A 157 -13.14 -8.96 -4.83
CA LEU A 157 -12.69 -7.66 -4.34
C LEU A 157 -13.91 -6.74 -4.33
N ALA A 158 -14.37 -6.34 -3.15
CA ALA A 158 -15.45 -5.39 -3.06
C ALA A 158 -14.99 -4.09 -3.74
N PRO A 159 -15.77 -3.53 -4.68
CA PRO A 159 -15.38 -2.32 -5.38
C PRO A 159 -15.05 -1.27 -4.34
N ALA A 160 -13.88 -0.65 -4.47
CA ALA A 160 -13.35 0.33 -3.52
C ALA A 160 -14.44 1.34 -3.18
N GLN A 161 -15.11 1.16 -2.03
CA GLN A 161 -16.34 1.87 -1.72
C GLN A 161 -16.08 3.35 -1.88
N ALA A 162 -16.82 4.00 -2.79
CA ALA A 162 -16.86 5.43 -2.83
C ALA A 162 -17.29 5.86 -1.44
N SER A 163 -16.43 6.58 -0.72
CA SER A 163 -16.83 7.22 0.52
C SER A 163 -18.13 7.95 0.23
N SER A 164 -19.24 7.47 0.78
CA SER A 164 -20.49 8.21 0.91
C SER A 164 -20.25 9.30 1.95
N GLY A 165 -19.28 10.16 1.67
CA GLY A 165 -19.17 11.47 2.27
C GLY A 165 -20.28 12.27 1.62
N GLU A 166 -21.38 12.38 2.34
CA GLU A 166 -22.35 13.43 2.14
C GLU A 166 -21.57 14.74 1.89
N ARG A 167 -21.67 15.26 0.66
CA ARG A 167 -20.99 16.51 0.32
C ARG A 167 -21.60 17.57 1.23
N PRO A 168 -20.82 18.31 2.03
CA PRO A 168 -21.37 19.41 2.79
C PRO A 168 -22.09 20.37 1.82
N ALA A 169 -23.27 20.84 2.23
CA ALA A 169 -24.22 21.60 1.40
C ALA A 169 -23.60 22.85 0.72
N ALA A 170 -22.45 23.32 1.18
CA ALA A 170 -21.69 24.43 0.59
C ALA A 170 -21.21 24.18 -0.86
N ALA A 171 -20.96 22.93 -1.27
CA ALA A 171 -20.50 22.62 -2.62
C ALA A 171 -21.61 22.63 -3.70
N ARG A 172 -22.89 22.71 -3.29
CA ARG A 172 -24.02 22.87 -4.22
C ARG A 172 -24.28 24.32 -4.64
N ALA A 173 -23.68 25.29 -3.95
CA ALA A 173 -23.86 26.71 -4.25
C ALA A 173 -23.00 27.19 -5.45
N TRP A 174 -21.89 26.51 -5.75
CA TRP A 174 -20.95 26.96 -6.79
C TRP A 174 -21.32 26.51 -8.21
N SER A 175 -22.22 25.54 -8.37
CA SER A 175 -22.67 25.08 -9.70
C SER A 175 -23.88 25.85 -10.25
N ARG A 176 -24.40 26.86 -9.52
CA ARG A 176 -25.53 27.70 -9.96
C ARG A 176 -25.15 29.13 -10.37
N LEU A 177 -23.89 29.54 -10.23
CA LEU A 177 -23.46 30.93 -10.51
C LEU A 177 -22.62 31.12 -11.79
N SER A 178 -22.36 30.09 -12.58
CA SER A 178 -21.61 30.22 -13.85
C SER A 178 -22.49 30.36 -15.10
N LYS A 179 -23.74 30.82 -14.98
CA LYS A 179 -24.63 31.08 -16.13
C LYS A 179 -24.78 32.55 -16.55
N TRP A 180 -23.96 33.45 -16.02
CA TRP A 180 -23.87 34.82 -16.52
C TRP A 180 -22.42 35.31 -16.55
N ARG A 181 -21.75 35.07 -17.67
CA ARG A 181 -20.88 36.01 -18.42
C ARG A 181 -20.15 35.28 -19.53
#